data_AF-A0A432U856-F1
#
_entry.id   AF-A0A432U856-F1
#
_cell.length_a   1.000
_cell.length_b   1.000
_cell.length_c   1.000
_cell.angle_alpha   90.00
_cell.angle_beta   90.00
_cell.angle_gamma   90.00
#
_symmetry.space_group_name_H-M   'P 1'
#
loop_
_entity.id
_entity.type
_entity.pdbx_description
1 polymer ?
#
loop_
_entity_poly.entity_id
_entity_poly.type
_entity_poly.pdbx_seq_one_letter_code
_entity_poly.pdbx_strand_id
1 'polypeptide(L)'
;MLNRLNHVAKLNMVLIISIIILSFYTVSWHQQNYLLYHKYNAVQVENQRMMALHKQLLTEHSKQISGKEIQDIALEKLQMKTPKTGEIKFL
;
A
#
# COMPACT_ATOMS: atom_id res chain seq x y z
N MET A 1 55.07 -31.13 -3.02
CA MET A 1 54.50 -30.20 -4.04
C MET A 1 53.20 -30.69 -4.67
N LEU A 2 53.10 -31.96 -5.08
CA LEU A 2 51.96 -32.51 -5.82
C LEU A 2 50.59 -32.39 -5.08
N ASN A 3 50.55 -32.67 -3.77
CA ASN A 3 49.31 -32.52 -2.98
C ASN A 3 48.76 -31.10 -2.91
N ARG A 4 49.64 -30.09 -2.93
CA ARG A 4 49.22 -28.68 -2.89
C ARG A 4 48.60 -28.27 -4.23
N LEU A 5 49.17 -28.73 -5.35
CA LEU A 5 48.61 -28.53 -6.69
C LEU A 5 47.21 -29.16 -6.82
N ASN A 6 47.05 -30.39 -6.31
CA ASN A 6 45.78 -31.11 -6.34
C ASN A 6 44.68 -30.42 -5.51
N HIS A 7 45.03 -29.83 -4.36
CA HIS A 7 44.08 -29.07 -3.56
C HIS A 7 43.61 -27.79 -4.26
N VAL A 8 44.53 -27.05 -4.89
CA VAL A 8 44.19 -25.84 -5.65
C VAL A 8 43.30 -26.18 -6.85
N ALA A 9 43.59 -27.27 -7.57
CA ALA A 9 42.77 -27.72 -8.69
C ALA A 9 41.33 -28.10 -8.27
N LYS A 10 41.17 -28.79 -7.12
CA LYS A 10 39.85 -29.11 -6.57
C LYS A 10 39.07 -27.85 -6.19
N LEU A 11 39.70 -26.88 -5.55
CA LEU A 11 39.06 -25.62 -5.18
C LEU A 11 38.60 -24.84 -6.42
N ASN A 12 39.44 -24.77 -7.45
CA ASN A 12 39.08 -24.10 -8.70
C ASN A 12 37.89 -24.77 -9.40
N MET A 13 37.83 -26.11 -9.41
CA MET A 13 36.69 -26.85 -9.96
C MET A 13 35.39 -26.54 -9.20
N VAL A 14 35.44 -26.54 -7.86
CA VAL A 14 34.28 -26.18 -7.03
C VAL A 14 33.84 -24.74 -7.31
N LEU A 15 34.79 -23.81 -7.43
CA LEU A 15 34.51 -22.41 -7.75
C LEU A 15 33.83 -22.27 -9.12
N ILE A 16 34.33 -22.93 -10.16
CA ILE A 16 33.72 -22.89 -11.50
C ILE A 16 32.29 -23.43 -11.46
N ILE A 17 32.07 -24.57 -10.81
CA ILE A 17 30.72 -25.16 -10.67
C ILE A 17 29.81 -24.20 -9.90
N SER A 18 30.30 -23.58 -8.83
CA SER A 18 29.53 -22.61 -8.05
C SER A 18 29.12 -21.39 -8.90
N ILE A 19 30.04 -20.86 -9.72
CA ILE A 19 29.77 -19.72 -10.60
C ILE A 19 28.70 -20.06 -11.63
N ILE A 20 28.75 -21.26 -12.21
CA ILE A 20 27.75 -21.73 -13.17
C ILE A 20 26.37 -21.78 -12.49
N ILE A 21 26.28 -22.38 -11.29
CA ILE A 21 25.02 -22.47 -10.53
C ILE A 21 24.50 -21.08 -10.18
N LEU A 22 25.35 -20.18 -9.68
CA LEU A 22 24.98 -18.80 -9.36
C LEU A 22 24.48 -18.03 -10.59
N SER A 23 25.04 -18.30 -11.77
CA SER A 23 24.63 -17.66 -13.02
C SER A 23 23.18 -18.01 -13.36
N PHE A 24 22.81 -19.30 -13.30
CA PHE A 24 21.43 -19.74 -13.50
C PHE A 24 20.47 -19.18 -12.45
N TYR A 25 20.92 -19.12 -11.20
CA TYR A 25 20.12 -18.55 -10.12
C TYR A 25 19.86 -17.05 -10.36
N THR A 26 20.87 -16.31 -10.83
CA THR A 26 20.76 -14.86 -11.10
C THR A 26 19.73 -14.57 -12.19
N VAL A 27 19.73 -15.34 -13.28
CA VAL A 27 18.74 -15.20 -14.36
C VAL A 27 17.33 -15.49 -13.84
N SER A 28 17.18 -16.60 -13.11
CA SER A 28 15.89 -17.01 -12.54
C SER A 28 15.38 -15.98 -11.52
N TRP A 29 16.27 -15.46 -10.68
CA TRP A 29 15.99 -14.42 -9.70
C TRP A 29 15.55 -13.13 -10.36
N HIS A 30 16.23 -12.70 -11.43
CA HIS A 30 15.89 -11.49 -12.16
C HIS A 30 14.47 -11.57 -12.74
N GLN A 31 14.13 -12.69 -13.37
CA GLN A 31 12.80 -12.88 -13.94
C GLN A 31 11.70 -12.93 -12.87
N GLN A 32 11.94 -13.59 -11.75
CA GLN A 32 10.99 -13.62 -10.63
C GLN A 32 10.79 -12.23 -10.02
N ASN A 33 11.86 -11.45 -9.85
CA ASN A 33 11.77 -10.09 -9.31
C ASN A 33 11.04 -9.15 -10.27
N TYR A 34 11.29 -9.26 -11.57
CA TYR A 34 10.56 -8.48 -12.57
C TYR A 34 9.04 -8.74 -12.48
N LEU A 35 8.64 -10.01 -12.45
CA LEU A 35 7.24 -10.39 -12.31
C LEU A 35 6.64 -9.94 -10.97
N LEU A 36 7.40 -10.08 -9.88
CA LEU A 36 6.96 -9.67 -8.56
C LEU A 36 6.76 -8.15 -8.48
N TYR A 37 7.68 -7.37 -9.04
CA TYR A 37 7.61 -5.90 -9.06
C TYR A 37 6.35 -5.40 -9.78
N HIS A 38 6.04 -5.98 -10.95
CA HIS A 38 4.83 -5.62 -11.69
C HIS A 38 3.55 -5.98 -10.94
N LYS A 39 3.50 -7.18 -10.32
CA LYS A 39 2.35 -7.58 -9.50
C LYS A 39 2.20 -6.67 -8.27
N TYR A 40 3.30 -6.36 -7.60
CA TYR A 40 3.31 -5.49 -6.44
C TYR A 40 2.78 -4.09 -6.78
N ASN A 41 3.26 -3.49 -7.87
CA ASN A 41 2.80 -2.17 -8.29
C ASN A 41 1.31 -2.15 -8.64
N ALA A 42 0.81 -3.17 -9.36
CA ALA A 42 -0.61 -3.26 -9.70
C ALA A 42 -1.47 -3.36 -8.42
N VAL A 43 -1.08 -4.21 -7.48
CA VAL A 43 -1.77 -4.36 -6.19
C VAL A 43 -1.66 -3.10 -5.34
N GLN A 44 -0.52 -2.41 -5.37
CA GLN A 44 -0.29 -1.19 -4.59
C GLN A 44 -1.17 -0.04 -5.08
N VAL A 45 -1.30 0.14 -6.40
CA VAL A 45 -2.18 1.15 -6.99
C VAL A 45 -3.64 0.89 -6.60
N GLU A 46 -4.09 -0.36 -6.71
CA GLU A 46 -5.47 -0.71 -6.34
C GLU A 46 -5.70 -0.53 -4.83
N ASN A 47 -4.74 -0.90 -3.99
CA ASN A 47 -4.83 -0.71 -2.54
C ASN A 47 -4.87 0.78 -2.17
N GLN A 48 -4.05 1.63 -2.81
CA GLN A 48 -4.10 3.08 -2.61
C GLN A 48 -5.47 3.66 -3.01
N ARG A 49 -6.04 3.20 -4.13
CA ARG A 49 -7.38 3.60 -4.57
C ARG A 49 -8.46 3.19 -3.55
N MET A 50 -8.44 1.93 -3.10
CA MET A 50 -9.37 1.44 -2.09
C MET A 50 -9.23 2.19 -0.76
N MET A 51 -8.01 2.48 -0.33
CA MET A 51 -7.76 3.26 0.88
C MET A 51 -8.27 4.71 0.76
N ALA A 52 -8.12 5.34 -0.41
CA ALA A 52 -8.65 6.67 -0.66
C ALA A 52 -10.19 6.70 -0.58
N LEU A 53 -10.85 5.72 -1.21
CA LEU A 53 -12.31 5.56 -1.14
C LEU A 53 -12.78 5.33 0.30
N HIS A 54 -12.09 4.45 1.04
CA HIS A 54 -12.42 4.18 2.43
C HIS A 54 -12.30 5.45 3.30
N LYS A 55 -11.24 6.25 3.12
CA LYS A 55 -11.08 7.54 3.80
C LYS A 55 -12.18 8.54 3.41
N GLN A 56 -12.59 8.57 2.15
CA GLN A 56 -13.71 9.41 1.70
C GLN A 56 -15.01 9.03 2.40
N LEU A 57 -15.38 7.74 2.39
CA LEU A 57 -16.59 7.25 3.04
C LEU A 57 -16.60 7.55 4.54
N LEU A 58 -15.47 7.35 5.21
CA LEU A 58 -15.33 7.63 6.63
C LEU A 58 -15.48 9.13 6.93
N THR A 59 -14.96 9.99 6.03
CA THR A 59 -15.11 11.44 6.12
C THR A 59 -16.56 11.87 5.89
N GLU A 60 -17.25 11.31 4.90
CA GLU A 60 -18.65 11.62 4.61
C GLU A 60 -19.56 11.20 5.77
N HIS A 61 -19.36 9.99 6.28
CA HIS A 61 -20.11 9.49 7.44
C HIS A 61 -19.84 10.35 8.68
N SER A 62 -18.58 10.74 8.93
CA SER A 62 -18.23 11.64 10.03
C SER A 62 -18.86 13.03 9.86
N LYS A 63 -18.90 13.59 8.65
CA LYS A 63 -19.59 14.86 8.37
C LYS A 63 -21.09 14.76 8.65
N GLN A 64 -21.73 13.66 8.24
CA GLN A 64 -23.15 13.44 8.48
C GLN A 64 -23.47 13.33 9.97
N ILE A 65 -22.67 12.55 10.72
CA ILE A 65 -22.82 12.42 12.18
C ILE A 65 -22.57 13.75 12.86
N SER A 66 -21.48 14.44 12.52
CA SER A 66 -21.14 15.74 13.12
C SER A 66 -22.22 16.79 12.84
N GLY A 67 -22.77 16.83 11.63
CA GLY A 67 -23.89 17.72 11.30
C GLY A 67 -25.12 17.44 12.16
N LYS A 68 -25.43 16.15 12.41
CA LYS A 68 -26.52 15.74 13.28
C LYS A 68 -26.24 16.08 14.75
N GLU A 69 -25.04 15.80 15.26
CA GLU A 69 -24.64 16.19 16.62
C GLU A 69 -24.70 17.71 16.83
N ILE A 70 -24.25 18.50 15.85
CA ILE A 70 -24.32 19.97 15.92
C ILE A 70 -25.78 20.42 15.95
N GLN A 71 -26.65 19.82 15.13
CA GLN A 71 -28.08 20.12 15.13
C GLN A 71 -28.74 19.75 16.47
N ASP A 72 -28.42 18.57 17.01
CA ASP A 72 -28.96 18.08 18.27
C ASP A 72 -28.49 18.98 19.44
N ILE A 73 -27.21 19.38 19.48
CA ILE A 73 -26.69 20.35 20.47
C ILE A 73 -27.38 21.72 20.33
N ALA A 74 -27.60 22.20 19.10
CA ALA A 74 -28.25 23.49 18.86
C ALA A 74 -29.71 23.49 19.33
N LEU A 75 -30.45 22.40 19.08
CA LEU A 75 -31.85 22.25 19.45
C LEU A 75 -32.03 21.96 20.95
N GLU A 76 -31.29 21.02 21.50
CA GLU A 76 -31.53 20.52 22.86
C GLU A 76 -30.79 21.34 23.92
N LYS A 77 -29.54 21.73 23.65
CA LYS A 77 -28.70 22.40 24.64
C LYS A 77 -28.73 23.92 24.51
N LEU A 78 -28.79 24.42 23.27
CA LEU A 78 -28.85 25.86 22.99
C LEU A 78 -30.29 26.37 22.76
N GLN A 79 -31.28 25.48 22.72
CA GLN A 79 -32.71 25.81 22.54
C GLN A 79 -32.99 26.69 21.32
N MET A 80 -32.19 26.54 20.25
CA MET A 80 -32.37 27.32 19.03
C MET A 80 -33.69 26.95 18.35
N LYS A 81 -34.43 27.97 17.88
CA LYS A 81 -35.64 27.74 17.09
C LYS A 81 -35.26 27.43 15.65
N THR A 82 -35.85 26.38 15.08
CA THR A 82 -35.73 26.10 13.65
C THR A 82 -36.37 27.23 12.85
N PRO A 83 -35.69 27.74 11.79
CA PRO A 83 -36.26 28.78 10.95
C PRO A 83 -37.52 28.27 10.28
N LYS A 84 -38.60 29.08 10.29
CA LYS A 84 -39.82 28.76 9.54
C LYS A 84 -39.49 28.81 8.05
N THR A 85 -39.84 27.75 7.32
CA THR A 85 -39.54 27.50 5.90
C THR A 85 -39.99 28.60 4.89
N GLY A 86 -40.54 29.72 5.34
CA GLY A 86 -41.04 30.82 4.48
C GLY A 86 -40.25 32.14 4.51
N GLU A 87 -39.22 32.31 5.35
CA GLU A 87 -38.54 33.61 5.55
C GLU A 87 -37.11 33.70 5.02
N ILE A 88 -36.64 32.74 4.21
CA ILE A 88 -35.34 32.87 3.55
C ILE A 88 -35.54 33.56 2.20
N LYS A 89 -35.70 34.89 2.23
CA LYS A 89 -35.38 35.74 1.07
C LYS A 89 -33.90 36.09 1.17
N PHE A 90 -33.10 35.50 0.28
CA PHE A 90 -31.74 35.97 0.04
C PHE A 90 -31.84 37.42 -0.47
N LEU A 91 -31.35 38.35 0.34
CA LEU A 91 -30.99 39.72 -0.07
C LEU A 91 -29.59 39.70 -0.66
#